data_AF-A0A1K1M6Z5-F1
#
_entry.id   AF-A0A1K1M6Z5-F1
#
_cell.length_a   1.000
_cell.length_b   1.000
_cell.length_c   1.000
_cell.angle_alpha   90.00
_cell.angle_beta   90.00
_cell.angle_gamma   90.00
#
_symmetry.space_group_name_H-M   'P 1'
#
loop_
_entity.id
_entity.type
_entity.pdbx_description
1 polymer ?
#
loop_
_entity_poly.entity_id
_entity_poly.type
_entity_poly.pdbx_seq_one_letter_code
_entity_poly.pdbx_strand_id
1 'polypeptide(L)'
;MPEPPIIKNWAGMTISAATQEVETLSWSESYGRIAAQLASHRPSLYPTEELDDLTSLKIAKLPIEGFTGERRSYALAVKAGLLLLNESLDEAHELAQELPTREGSYLHGIMHRMEGDYPNAAYWFRMAGGHPAQEVWSGKIREKLAETGNDEFGTASLTARIREWAEHGSFSAAGFNELVELQVTRVRNERVEQWLMELQYAELDVLLQHCYAHSGGGGLWFEPR
;
A
#
# COMPACT_ATOMS: atom_id res chain seq x y z
N MET A 1 -41.32 21.02 39.57
CA MET A 1 -40.00 21.04 38.90
C MET A 1 -40.15 21.94 37.69
N PRO A 2 -39.26 22.93 37.46
CA PRO A 2 -39.40 23.82 36.32
C PRO A 2 -38.93 23.11 35.05
N GLU A 3 -39.66 23.30 33.95
CA GLU A 3 -39.26 22.84 32.61
C GLU A 3 -37.97 23.54 32.14
N PRO A 4 -37.13 22.89 31.32
CA PRO A 4 -35.91 23.50 30.80
C PRO A 4 -36.22 24.64 29.81
N PRO A 5 -35.34 25.65 29.69
CA PRO A 5 -35.62 26.82 28.87
C PRO A 5 -35.51 26.49 27.37
N ILE A 6 -36.52 26.91 26.61
CA ILE A 6 -36.55 26.83 25.15
C ILE A 6 -35.73 27.99 24.58
N ILE A 7 -34.56 27.70 23.99
CA ILE A 7 -33.77 28.68 23.25
C ILE A 7 -34.33 28.75 21.81
N LYS A 8 -34.97 29.88 21.46
CA LYS A 8 -35.46 30.15 20.10
C LYS A 8 -34.41 30.96 19.32
N ASN A 9 -33.95 30.44 18.18
CA ASN A 9 -33.25 31.19 17.15
C ASN A 9 -34.26 31.74 16.11
N TRP A 10 -33.98 32.91 15.51
CA TRP A 10 -34.86 33.74 14.67
C TRP A 10 -35.09 33.16 13.26
N ALA A 11 -35.30 31.85 13.10
CA ALA A 11 -35.54 31.26 11.77
C ALA A 11 -36.53 30.09 11.74
N GLY A 12 -37.30 29.84 12.80
CA GLY A 12 -38.52 29.01 12.70
C GLY A 12 -38.38 27.59 12.12
N MET A 13 -37.18 27.01 12.08
CA MET A 13 -36.96 25.62 11.65
C MET A 13 -36.44 24.79 12.82
N THR A 14 -37.24 23.79 13.19
CA THR A 14 -36.84 22.72 14.10
C THR A 14 -35.77 21.88 13.40
N ILE A 15 -34.50 22.02 13.79
CA ILE A 15 -33.47 21.05 13.40
C ILE A 15 -33.68 19.84 14.30
N SER A 16 -34.39 18.84 13.77
CA SER A 16 -34.41 17.50 14.35
C SER A 16 -32.97 16.98 14.37
N ALA A 17 -32.47 16.63 15.55
CA ALA A 17 -31.17 16.00 15.75
C ALA A 17 -31.19 14.52 15.30
N ALA A 18 -31.68 14.27 14.07
CA ALA A 18 -31.90 12.95 13.50
C ALA A 18 -31.49 12.88 12.01
N THR A 19 -30.38 13.52 11.66
CA THR A 19 -29.65 13.28 10.40
C THR A 19 -28.13 13.38 10.60
N GLN A 20 -27.64 12.85 11.73
CA GLN A 20 -26.35 12.15 11.70
C GLN A 20 -26.60 10.77 11.07
N GLU A 21 -27.06 10.78 9.83
CA GLU A 21 -26.90 9.61 8.99
C GLU A 21 -25.40 9.43 8.86
N VAL A 22 -24.94 8.30 9.36
CA VAL A 22 -23.70 7.69 8.95
C VAL A 22 -23.84 7.47 7.44
N GLU A 23 -23.60 8.51 6.64
CA GLU A 23 -23.20 8.33 5.26
C GLU A 23 -21.88 7.58 5.36
N THR A 24 -21.97 6.26 5.29
CA THR A 24 -20.82 5.42 5.04
C THR A 24 -20.21 5.97 3.77
N LEU A 25 -19.05 6.62 3.89
CA LEU A 25 -18.19 6.97 2.77
C LEU A 25 -17.83 5.67 2.08
N SER A 26 -18.69 5.27 1.17
CA SER A 26 -18.60 4.02 0.43
C SER A 26 -17.70 4.29 -0.76
N TRP A 27 -16.62 3.52 -0.85
CA TRP A 27 -15.81 3.47 -2.05
C TRP A 27 -16.70 3.03 -3.22
N SER A 28 -16.61 3.75 -4.35
CA SER A 28 -17.46 3.51 -5.52
C SER A 28 -17.37 2.08 -6.06
N GLU A 29 -18.39 1.61 -6.77
CA GLU A 29 -18.33 0.32 -7.51
C GLU A 29 -17.13 0.28 -8.49
N SER A 30 -16.74 1.45 -9.03
CA SER A 30 -15.55 1.57 -9.88
C SER A 30 -14.26 1.21 -9.15
N TYR A 31 -14.13 1.54 -7.87
CA TYR A 31 -13.00 1.12 -7.04
C TYR A 31 -12.93 -0.41 -6.95
N GLY A 32 -14.05 -1.07 -6.63
CA GLY A 32 -14.07 -2.53 -6.47
C GLY A 32 -13.63 -3.27 -7.73
N ARG A 33 -14.04 -2.81 -8.91
CA ARG A 33 -13.60 -3.40 -10.19
C ARG A 33 -12.11 -3.24 -10.44
N ILE A 34 -11.55 -2.06 -10.18
CA ILE A 34 -10.11 -1.78 -10.32
C ILE A 34 -9.31 -2.63 -9.33
N ALA A 35 -9.74 -2.65 -8.06
CA ALA A 35 -9.06 -3.38 -7.00
C ALA A 35 -9.04 -4.90 -7.27
N ALA A 36 -10.17 -5.48 -7.68
CA ALA A 36 -10.26 -6.89 -8.04
C ALA A 36 -9.36 -7.26 -9.24
N GLN A 37 -9.26 -6.38 -10.24
CA GLN A 37 -8.35 -6.57 -11.37
C GLN A 37 -6.88 -6.60 -10.89
N LEU A 38 -6.47 -5.59 -10.12
CA LEU A 38 -5.09 -5.42 -9.68
C LEU A 38 -4.64 -6.42 -8.61
N ALA A 39 -5.55 -6.99 -7.81
CA ALA A 39 -5.22 -8.02 -6.82
C ALA A 39 -4.65 -9.31 -7.43
N SER A 40 -4.93 -9.55 -8.71
CA SER A 40 -4.39 -10.71 -9.43
C SER A 40 -2.98 -10.46 -10.01
N HIS A 41 -2.54 -9.20 -10.08
CA HIS A 41 -1.25 -8.84 -10.64
C HIS A 41 -0.11 -9.05 -9.66
N ARG A 42 1.07 -9.34 -10.19
CA ARG A 42 2.33 -9.39 -9.45
C ARG A 42 3.27 -8.37 -10.09
N PRO A 43 3.41 -7.16 -9.52
CA PRO A 43 4.15 -6.12 -10.17
C PRO A 43 5.62 -6.49 -10.31
N SER A 44 6.20 -6.14 -11.45
CA SER A 44 7.61 -6.27 -11.75
C SER A 44 8.47 -5.66 -10.63
N LEU A 45 9.63 -6.25 -10.37
CA LEU A 45 10.63 -5.67 -9.48
C LEU A 45 11.21 -4.37 -10.05
N TYR A 46 11.14 -4.20 -11.38
CA TYR A 46 11.68 -3.07 -12.11
C TYR A 46 10.82 -2.85 -13.38
N PRO A 47 9.61 -2.28 -13.28
CA PRO A 47 8.77 -2.04 -14.44
C PRO A 47 9.40 -0.95 -15.32
N THR A 48 9.27 -1.12 -16.64
CA THR A 48 9.74 -0.13 -17.64
C THR A 48 8.59 0.66 -18.26
N GLU A 49 7.36 0.20 -18.06
CA GLU A 49 6.11 0.80 -18.50
C GLU A 49 5.02 0.44 -17.49
N GLU A 50 3.91 1.19 -17.54
CA GLU A 50 2.74 0.84 -16.75
C GLU A 50 2.02 -0.38 -17.32
N LEU A 51 1.28 -1.10 -16.47
CA LEU A 51 0.52 -2.28 -16.85
C LEU A 51 -0.65 -1.95 -17.80
N ASP A 52 -1.37 -0.86 -17.50
CA ASP A 52 -2.51 -0.38 -18.30
C ASP A 52 -2.79 1.11 -18.03
N ASP A 53 -2.50 1.97 -19.02
CA ASP A 53 -2.73 3.42 -18.97
C ASP A 53 -4.19 3.78 -18.63
N LEU A 54 -5.14 2.97 -19.11
CA LEU A 54 -6.55 3.20 -18.85
C LEU A 54 -6.89 2.98 -17.37
N THR A 55 -6.20 2.05 -16.70
CA THR A 55 -6.35 1.81 -15.27
C THR A 55 -5.79 2.98 -14.47
N SER A 56 -4.67 3.57 -14.86
CA SER A 56 -4.11 4.81 -14.28
C SER A 56 -5.14 5.95 -14.34
N LEU A 57 -5.75 6.17 -15.51
CA LEU A 57 -6.80 7.18 -15.69
C LEU A 57 -8.04 6.92 -14.83
N LYS A 58 -8.44 5.66 -14.64
CA LYS A 58 -9.56 5.28 -13.78
C LYS A 58 -9.23 5.51 -12.31
N ILE A 59 -8.02 5.15 -11.87
CA ILE A 59 -7.55 5.39 -10.50
C ILE A 59 -7.54 6.90 -10.23
N ALA A 60 -6.98 7.71 -11.13
CA ALA A 60 -6.96 9.17 -11.01
C ALA A 60 -8.36 9.76 -10.77
N LYS A 61 -9.38 9.22 -11.44
CA LYS A 61 -10.79 9.65 -11.34
C LYS A 61 -11.56 9.09 -10.13
N LEU A 62 -10.96 8.22 -9.31
CA LEU A 62 -11.62 7.74 -8.10
C LEU A 62 -11.91 8.94 -7.18
N PRO A 63 -13.17 9.09 -6.71
CA PRO A 63 -13.59 10.25 -5.94
C PRO A 63 -12.91 10.27 -4.57
N ILE A 64 -12.49 11.46 -4.16
CA ILE A 64 -11.84 11.70 -2.85
C ILE A 64 -12.50 12.82 -2.05
N GLU A 65 -13.48 13.51 -2.65
CA GLU A 65 -14.13 14.71 -2.14
C GLU A 65 -14.94 14.43 -0.86
N GLY A 66 -15.41 13.19 -0.69
CA GLY A 66 -16.09 12.76 0.53
C GLY A 66 -15.16 12.47 1.70
N PHE A 67 -13.86 12.25 1.45
CA PHE A 67 -12.91 11.95 2.52
C PHE A 67 -12.33 13.24 3.10
N THR A 68 -12.28 13.31 4.43
CA THR A 68 -11.76 14.48 5.16
C THR A 68 -10.72 14.07 6.20
N GLY A 69 -9.85 15.01 6.58
CA GLY A 69 -8.78 14.78 7.56
C GLY A 69 -7.89 13.59 7.20
N GLU A 70 -7.51 12.79 8.21
CA GLU A 70 -6.65 11.63 8.03
C GLU A 70 -7.23 10.58 7.08
N ARG A 71 -8.56 10.39 7.06
CA ARG A 71 -9.20 9.45 6.12
C ARG A 71 -8.92 9.79 4.67
N ARG A 72 -8.79 11.09 4.37
CA ARG A 72 -8.41 11.55 3.03
C ARG A 72 -6.99 11.17 2.68
N SER A 73 -6.05 11.28 3.63
CA SER A 73 -4.67 10.85 3.44
C SER A 73 -4.60 9.34 3.17
N TYR A 74 -5.36 8.53 3.91
CA TYR A 74 -5.46 7.09 3.66
C TYR A 74 -6.10 6.77 2.30
N ALA A 75 -7.15 7.50 1.89
CA ALA A 75 -7.76 7.31 0.57
C ALA A 75 -6.78 7.64 -0.58
N LEU A 76 -5.97 8.70 -0.43
CA LEU A 76 -4.89 8.98 -1.37
C LEU A 76 -3.80 7.90 -1.35
N ALA A 77 -3.43 7.40 -0.18
CA ALA A 77 -2.48 6.30 -0.06
C ALA A 77 -2.99 5.01 -0.74
N VAL A 78 -4.29 4.74 -0.68
CA VAL A 78 -4.92 3.66 -1.46
C VAL A 78 -4.74 3.89 -2.96
N LYS A 79 -5.02 5.11 -3.47
CA LYS A 79 -4.81 5.43 -4.89
C LYS A 79 -3.34 5.21 -5.31
N ALA A 80 -2.39 5.69 -4.52
CA ALA A 80 -0.96 5.49 -4.78
C ALA A 80 -0.56 4.00 -4.76
N GLY A 81 -1.06 3.21 -3.81
CA GLY A 81 -0.81 1.76 -3.77
C GLY A 81 -1.42 1.01 -4.97
N LEU A 82 -2.59 1.42 -5.45
CA LEU A 82 -3.18 0.87 -6.69
C LEU A 82 -2.35 1.24 -7.92
N LEU A 83 -1.79 2.45 -7.99
CA LEU A 83 -0.89 2.85 -9.08
C LEU A 83 0.40 2.03 -9.08
N LEU A 84 0.98 1.74 -7.90
CA LEU A 84 2.12 0.83 -7.80
C LEU A 84 1.79 -0.59 -8.25
N LEU A 85 0.59 -1.11 -7.91
CA LEU A 85 0.11 -2.38 -8.47
C LEU A 85 -0.13 -2.30 -9.99
N ASN A 86 -0.41 -1.12 -10.53
CA ASN A 86 -0.52 -0.91 -11.97
C ASN A 86 0.82 -0.55 -12.63
N GLU A 87 1.93 -0.55 -11.87
CA GLU A 87 3.26 -0.16 -12.34
C GLU A 87 3.37 1.29 -12.85
N SER A 88 2.39 2.14 -12.53
CA SER A 88 2.34 3.57 -12.86
C SER A 88 3.16 4.37 -11.85
N LEU A 89 4.49 4.32 -12.00
CA LEU A 89 5.43 4.85 -10.99
C LEU A 89 5.36 6.38 -10.85
N ASP A 90 5.23 7.12 -11.95
CA ASP A 90 5.22 8.59 -11.93
C ASP A 90 4.00 9.12 -11.16
N GLU A 91 2.81 8.61 -11.45
CA GLU A 91 1.58 9.03 -10.75
C GLU A 91 1.57 8.54 -9.29
N ALA A 92 2.13 7.36 -9.01
CA ALA A 92 2.29 6.89 -7.64
C ALA A 92 3.24 7.80 -6.84
N HIS A 93 4.33 8.24 -7.47
CA HIS A 93 5.32 9.15 -6.89
C HIS A 93 4.69 10.51 -6.58
N GLU A 94 3.96 11.12 -7.52
CA GLU A 94 3.27 12.40 -7.32
C GLU A 94 2.34 12.35 -6.10
N LEU A 95 1.52 11.29 -5.99
CA LEU A 95 0.64 11.12 -4.84
C LEU A 95 1.39 10.90 -3.52
N ALA A 96 2.45 10.07 -3.53
CA ALA A 96 3.25 9.80 -2.34
C ALA A 96 3.98 11.07 -1.85
N GLN A 97 4.45 11.92 -2.78
CA GLN A 97 5.11 13.19 -2.49
C GLN A 97 4.19 14.19 -1.77
N GLU A 98 2.88 14.18 -2.07
CA GLU A 98 1.88 15.03 -1.43
C GLU A 98 1.40 14.51 -0.06
N LEU A 99 1.86 13.32 0.36
CA LEU A 99 1.46 12.66 1.60
C LEU A 99 2.57 12.74 2.65
N PRO A 100 2.61 13.78 3.52
CA PRO A 100 3.55 13.88 4.63
C PRO A 100 3.15 12.96 5.79
N THR A 101 2.91 11.68 5.49
CA THR A 101 2.52 10.64 6.45
C THR A 101 3.49 9.46 6.37
N ARG A 102 3.33 8.50 7.29
CA ARG A 102 4.14 7.29 7.31
C ARG A 102 3.80 6.38 6.13
N GLU A 103 2.53 6.33 5.74
CA GLU A 103 2.02 5.60 4.58
C GLU A 103 2.58 6.19 3.29
N GLY A 104 2.55 7.52 3.15
CA GLY A 104 3.16 8.23 2.02
C GLY A 104 4.63 7.91 1.88
N SER A 105 5.39 8.02 2.98
CA SER A 105 6.81 7.65 3.01
C SER A 105 7.06 6.17 2.68
N TYR A 106 6.18 5.26 3.13
CA TYR A 106 6.31 3.83 2.82
C TYR A 106 6.11 3.57 1.33
N LEU A 107 5.02 4.11 0.75
CA LEU A 107 4.72 4.01 -0.67
C LEU A 107 5.85 4.59 -1.52
N HIS A 108 6.42 5.71 -1.08
CA HIS A 108 7.58 6.33 -1.71
C HIS A 108 8.80 5.40 -1.71
N GLY A 109 9.03 4.69 -0.61
CA GLY A 109 10.07 3.66 -0.52
C GLY A 109 9.86 2.50 -1.50
N ILE A 110 8.62 2.01 -1.63
CA ILE A 110 8.29 0.95 -2.60
C ILE A 110 8.48 1.47 -4.03
N MET A 111 7.99 2.67 -4.33
CA MET A 111 8.11 3.32 -5.64
C MET A 111 9.59 3.42 -6.08
N HIS A 112 10.46 4.00 -5.24
CA HIS A 112 11.88 4.11 -5.58
C HIS A 112 12.59 2.75 -5.65
N ARG A 113 12.12 1.73 -4.92
CA ARG A 113 12.65 0.38 -5.10
C ARG A 113 12.30 -0.14 -6.49
N MET A 114 11.07 0.06 -6.94
CA MET A 114 10.60 -0.35 -8.27
C MET A 114 11.28 0.43 -9.40
N GLU A 115 11.61 1.71 -9.21
CA GLU A 115 12.37 2.49 -10.21
C GLU A 115 13.89 2.18 -10.22
N GLY A 116 14.37 1.43 -9.22
CA GLY A 116 15.78 1.05 -9.04
C GLY A 116 16.67 2.04 -8.29
N ASP A 117 16.13 3.09 -7.66
CA ASP A 117 16.86 3.97 -6.73
C ASP A 117 16.82 3.42 -5.30
N TYR A 118 17.54 2.32 -5.07
CA TYR A 118 17.57 1.63 -3.77
C TYR A 118 18.07 2.50 -2.60
N PRO A 119 19.08 3.39 -2.75
CA PRO A 119 19.49 4.31 -1.68
C PRO A 119 18.38 5.27 -1.26
N ASN A 120 17.63 5.81 -2.22
CA ASN A 120 16.51 6.70 -1.95
C ASN A 120 15.31 5.94 -1.37
N ALA A 121 15.01 4.74 -1.89
CA ALA A 121 14.04 3.84 -1.28
C ALA A 121 14.35 3.60 0.21
N ALA A 122 15.62 3.32 0.54
CA ALA A 122 16.04 3.14 1.94
C ALA A 122 15.87 4.41 2.78
N TYR A 123 16.04 5.61 2.20
CA TYR A 123 15.73 6.86 2.88
C TYR A 123 14.26 6.95 3.25
N TRP A 124 13.36 6.69 2.31
CA TRP A 124 11.93 6.77 2.53
C TRP A 124 11.38 5.70 3.49
N PHE A 125 11.92 4.48 3.46
CA PHE A 125 11.58 3.47 4.48
C PHE A 125 12.02 3.91 5.89
N ARG A 126 13.13 4.63 6.04
CA ARG A 126 13.50 5.22 7.35
C ARG A 126 12.50 6.29 7.77
N MET A 127 12.00 7.09 6.84
CA MET A 127 10.98 8.12 7.11
C MET A 127 9.61 7.50 7.49
N ALA A 128 9.26 6.35 6.93
CA ALA A 128 8.06 5.59 7.31
C ALA A 128 8.12 5.05 8.76
N GLY A 129 9.33 4.80 9.26
CA GLY A 129 9.59 4.25 10.59
C GLY A 129 9.03 2.83 10.76
N GLY A 130 8.78 2.40 12.01
CA GLY A 130 8.23 1.05 12.31
C GLY A 130 6.75 0.91 11.94
N HIS A 131 6.43 0.98 10.64
CA HIS A 131 5.06 1.03 10.15
C HIS A 131 4.34 -0.31 10.41
N PRO A 132 3.07 -0.32 10.87
CA PRO A 132 2.36 -1.56 11.20
C PRO A 132 2.29 -2.57 10.05
N ALA A 133 2.15 -2.09 8.81
CA ALA A 133 2.17 -2.96 7.63
C ALA A 133 3.48 -3.74 7.47
N GLN A 134 4.64 -3.15 7.83
CA GLN A 134 5.92 -3.86 7.76
C GLN A 134 5.93 -5.05 8.71
N GLU A 135 5.40 -4.88 9.92
CA GLU A 135 5.40 -5.94 10.93
C GLU A 135 4.54 -7.12 10.48
N VAL A 136 3.34 -6.83 9.96
CA VAL A 136 2.44 -7.85 9.41
C VAL A 136 3.08 -8.57 8.21
N TRP A 137 3.69 -7.81 7.30
CA TRP A 137 4.39 -8.39 6.14
C TRP A 137 5.60 -9.23 6.55
N SER A 138 6.39 -8.77 7.52
CA SER A 138 7.53 -9.50 8.09
C SER A 138 7.10 -10.84 8.70
N GLY A 139 5.94 -10.88 9.37
CA GLY A 139 5.33 -12.10 9.86
C GLY A 139 5.00 -13.09 8.74
N LYS A 140 4.34 -12.62 7.67
CA LYS A 140 4.02 -13.45 6.49
C LYS A 140 5.26 -14.02 5.81
N ILE A 141 6.34 -13.24 5.73
CA ILE A 141 7.61 -13.70 5.14
C ILE A 141 8.24 -14.81 5.98
N ARG A 142 8.22 -14.69 7.32
CA ARG A 142 8.73 -15.73 8.22
C ARG A 142 8.05 -17.07 7.97
N GLU A 143 6.72 -17.05 7.87
CA GLU A 143 5.90 -18.24 7.58
C GLU A 143 6.28 -18.83 6.21
N LYS A 144 6.29 -18.00 5.16
CA LYS A 144 6.62 -18.45 3.80
C LYS A 144 8.03 -19.03 3.68
N LEU A 145 9.02 -18.43 4.34
CA LEU A 145 10.39 -18.92 4.33
C LEU A 145 10.55 -20.23 5.09
N ALA A 146 9.82 -20.43 6.18
CA ALA A 146 9.80 -21.70 6.90
C ALA A 146 9.26 -22.85 6.03
N GLU A 147 8.34 -22.56 5.10
CA GLU A 147 7.78 -23.52 4.15
C GLU A 147 8.69 -23.78 2.93
N THR A 148 9.40 -22.76 2.43
CA THR A 148 10.07 -22.79 1.11
C THR A 148 11.37 -23.63 1.11
N GLY A 149 12.01 -23.91 2.24
CA GLY A 149 13.26 -24.68 2.28
C GLY A 149 14.47 -23.94 1.62
N ASN A 150 15.69 -24.23 2.08
CA ASN A 150 16.86 -23.41 1.72
C ASN A 150 17.44 -23.65 0.31
N ASP A 151 17.15 -24.80 -0.31
CA ASP A 151 17.77 -25.23 -1.58
C ASP A 151 17.06 -24.66 -2.82
N GLU A 152 15.95 -23.93 -2.66
CA GLU A 152 15.10 -23.49 -3.78
C GLU A 152 15.58 -22.23 -4.52
N PHE A 153 16.50 -21.47 -3.93
CA PHE A 153 16.92 -20.15 -4.45
C PHE A 153 18.12 -20.19 -5.40
N GLY A 154 18.64 -21.39 -5.71
CA GLY A 154 19.58 -21.65 -6.81
C GLY A 154 21.01 -21.10 -6.68
N THR A 155 21.28 -20.13 -5.80
CA THR A 155 22.63 -19.53 -5.67
C THR A 155 23.00 -19.28 -4.20
N ALA A 156 24.22 -19.68 -3.82
CA ALA A 156 24.73 -19.52 -2.45
C ALA A 156 24.76 -18.06 -1.96
N SER A 157 25.01 -17.09 -2.84
CA SER A 157 25.01 -15.66 -2.50
C SER A 157 23.64 -15.13 -2.10
N LEU A 158 22.59 -15.54 -2.81
CA LEU A 158 21.23 -15.15 -2.51
C LEU A 158 20.72 -15.85 -1.25
N THR A 159 20.99 -17.15 -1.10
CA THR A 159 20.67 -17.88 0.13
C THR A 159 21.35 -17.24 1.35
N ALA A 160 22.61 -16.82 1.21
CA ALA A 160 23.30 -16.10 2.29
C ALA A 160 22.64 -14.75 2.61
N ARG A 161 22.26 -13.96 1.59
CA ARG A 161 21.59 -12.67 1.79
C ARG A 161 20.19 -12.82 2.40
N ILE A 162 19.42 -13.83 2.02
CA ILE A 162 18.12 -14.13 2.63
C ILE A 162 18.29 -14.46 4.12
N ARG A 163 19.33 -15.22 4.49
CA ARG A 163 19.65 -15.51 5.90
C ARG A 163 20.06 -14.26 6.66
N GLU A 164 20.91 -13.43 6.07
CA GLU A 164 21.32 -12.15 6.67
C GLU A 164 20.10 -11.24 6.90
N TRP A 165 19.19 -11.16 5.92
CA TRP A 165 17.95 -10.41 6.02
C TRP A 165 17.04 -10.95 7.15
N ALA A 166 17.00 -12.28 7.33
CA ALA A 166 16.25 -12.93 8.41
C ALA A 166 16.88 -12.69 9.80
N GLU A 167 18.20 -12.78 9.92
CA GLU A 167 18.94 -12.72 11.19
C GLU A 167 19.14 -11.28 11.70
N HIS A 168 19.39 -10.33 10.81
CA HIS A 168 19.76 -8.96 11.17
C HIS A 168 18.71 -7.91 10.80
N GLY A 169 17.83 -8.22 9.86
CA GLY A 169 16.89 -7.27 9.28
C GLY A 169 15.45 -7.40 9.77
N SER A 170 15.11 -8.44 10.55
CA SER A 170 13.72 -8.76 10.94
C SER A 170 12.73 -8.74 9.76
N PHE A 171 13.19 -9.02 8.55
CA PHE A 171 12.43 -8.90 7.30
C PHE A 171 11.97 -7.47 6.95
N SER A 172 12.77 -6.46 7.29
CA SER A 172 12.48 -5.05 6.97
C SER A 172 12.44 -4.77 5.46
N ALA A 173 11.63 -3.77 5.08
CA ALA A 173 11.48 -3.31 3.70
C ALA A 173 12.81 -2.79 3.11
N ALA A 174 13.60 -2.08 3.93
CA ALA A 174 14.92 -1.60 3.52
C ALA A 174 15.89 -2.76 3.21
N GLY A 175 15.87 -3.84 4.00
CA GLY A 175 16.69 -5.02 3.71
C GLY A 175 16.21 -5.79 2.47
N PHE A 176 14.91 -5.71 2.16
CA PHE A 176 14.37 -6.27 0.92
C PHE A 176 14.88 -5.55 -0.33
N ASN A 177 15.18 -4.24 -0.26
CA ASN A 177 15.82 -3.51 -1.36
C ASN A 177 17.12 -4.18 -1.81
N GLU A 178 17.94 -4.66 -0.87
CA GLU A 178 19.21 -5.33 -1.20
C GLU A 178 19.00 -6.65 -1.96
N LEU A 179 17.94 -7.39 -1.61
CA LEU A 179 17.57 -8.62 -2.31
C LEU A 179 17.12 -8.34 -3.74
N VAL A 180 16.27 -7.32 -3.90
CA VAL A 180 15.79 -6.88 -5.21
C VAL A 180 16.94 -6.36 -6.07
N GLU A 181 17.80 -5.50 -5.52
CA GLU A 181 18.99 -4.99 -6.21
C GLU A 181 19.90 -6.13 -6.67
N LEU A 182 20.21 -7.07 -5.77
CA LEU A 182 21.06 -8.22 -6.09
C LEU A 182 20.46 -9.07 -7.22
N GLN A 183 19.15 -9.30 -7.18
CA GLN A 183 18.43 -10.05 -8.20
C GLN A 183 18.49 -9.35 -9.56
N VAL A 184 18.06 -8.08 -9.63
CA VAL A 184 17.94 -7.33 -10.89
C VAL A 184 19.30 -7.05 -11.53
N THR A 185 20.32 -6.77 -10.71
CA THR A 185 21.63 -6.35 -11.21
C THR A 185 22.61 -7.50 -11.46
N ARG A 186 22.56 -8.59 -10.67
CA ARG A 186 23.58 -9.65 -10.72
C ARG A 186 23.04 -11.05 -10.94
N VAL A 187 22.07 -11.50 -10.12
CA VAL A 187 21.66 -12.91 -10.09
C VAL A 187 20.82 -13.28 -11.30
N ARG A 188 19.83 -12.45 -11.66
CA ARG A 188 18.96 -12.61 -12.85
C ARG A 188 18.41 -14.03 -13.01
N ASN A 189 17.93 -14.60 -11.91
CA ASN A 189 17.29 -15.91 -11.89
C ASN A 189 15.76 -15.77 -11.92
N GLU A 190 15.10 -16.36 -12.91
CA GLU A 190 13.64 -16.23 -13.12
C GLU A 190 12.81 -16.73 -11.92
N ARG A 191 13.19 -17.85 -11.31
CA ARG A 191 12.46 -18.40 -10.15
C ARG A 191 12.56 -17.48 -8.94
N VAL A 192 13.75 -16.91 -8.71
CA VAL A 192 13.98 -15.92 -7.65
C VAL A 192 13.17 -14.66 -7.92
N GLU A 193 13.18 -14.17 -9.16
CA GLU A 193 12.43 -12.99 -9.57
C GLU A 193 10.94 -13.16 -9.25
N GLN A 194 10.34 -14.26 -9.69
CA GLN A 194 8.95 -14.59 -9.38
C GLN A 194 8.69 -14.62 -7.87
N TRP A 195 9.59 -15.23 -7.09
CA TRP A 195 9.44 -15.29 -5.64
C TRP A 195 9.52 -13.91 -4.99
N LEU A 196 10.43 -13.04 -5.42
CA LEU A 196 10.53 -11.66 -4.92
C LEU A 196 9.33 -10.81 -5.36
N MET A 197 8.80 -11.00 -6.58
CA MET A 197 7.57 -10.33 -7.03
C MET A 197 6.37 -10.70 -6.14
N GLU A 198 6.28 -11.96 -5.71
CA GLU A 198 5.28 -12.38 -4.73
C GLU A 198 5.46 -11.70 -3.36
N LEU A 199 6.70 -11.50 -2.90
CA LEU A 199 6.97 -10.78 -1.65
C LEU A 199 6.62 -9.29 -1.77
N GLN A 200 6.97 -8.66 -2.90
CA GLN A 200 6.63 -7.28 -3.19
C GLN A 200 5.11 -7.08 -3.26
N TYR A 201 4.39 -7.98 -3.93
CA TYR A 201 2.92 -7.96 -3.93
C TYR A 201 2.37 -8.10 -2.51
N ALA A 202 2.87 -9.05 -1.72
CA ALA A 202 2.42 -9.24 -0.35
C ALA A 202 2.68 -8.00 0.55
N GLU A 203 3.72 -7.22 0.26
CA GLU A 203 3.99 -5.95 0.94
C GLU A 203 2.93 -4.90 0.58
N LEU A 204 2.67 -4.73 -0.72
CA LEU A 204 1.64 -3.82 -1.23
C LEU A 204 0.24 -4.22 -0.74
N ASP A 205 -0.09 -5.51 -0.74
CA ASP A 205 -1.36 -6.04 -0.24
C ASP A 205 -1.63 -5.66 1.21
N VAL A 206 -0.63 -5.85 2.09
CA VAL A 206 -0.75 -5.51 3.51
C VAL A 206 -0.86 -3.99 3.71
N LEU A 207 -0.07 -3.20 2.96
CA LEU A 207 -0.12 -1.74 3.04
C LEU A 207 -1.45 -1.18 2.52
N LEU A 208 -1.94 -1.70 1.39
CA LEU A 208 -3.24 -1.36 0.83
C LEU A 208 -4.37 -1.71 1.78
N GLN A 209 -4.34 -2.90 2.39
CA GLN A 209 -5.33 -3.29 3.38
C GLN A 209 -5.35 -2.34 4.59
N HIS A 210 -4.17 -1.94 5.08
CA HIS A 210 -4.04 -0.97 6.16
C HIS A 210 -4.66 0.38 5.77
N CYS A 211 -4.26 0.94 4.62
CA CYS A 211 -4.78 2.24 4.16
C CYS A 211 -6.28 2.18 3.86
N TYR A 212 -6.75 1.12 3.21
CA TYR A 212 -8.15 0.92 2.88
C TYR A 212 -9.02 0.88 4.14
N ALA A 213 -8.66 0.09 5.14
CA ALA A 213 -9.39 0.02 6.41
C ALA A 213 -9.46 1.38 7.12
N HIS A 214 -8.33 2.12 7.17
CA HIS A 214 -8.29 3.42 7.85
C HIS A 214 -8.96 4.56 7.06
N SER A 215 -9.13 4.41 5.74
CA SER A 215 -9.96 5.32 4.94
C SER A 215 -11.46 5.19 5.26
N GLY A 216 -11.87 4.09 5.91
CA GLY A 216 -13.28 3.76 6.18
C GLY A 216 -13.81 2.58 5.36
N GLY A 217 -12.94 1.90 4.61
CA GLY A 217 -13.29 0.73 3.82
C GLY A 217 -13.71 -0.48 4.69
N GLY A 218 -14.77 -1.16 4.28
CA GLY A 218 -15.22 -2.41 4.88
C GLY A 218 -14.68 -3.63 4.12
N GLY A 219 -14.25 -4.66 4.84
CA GLY A 219 -13.79 -5.92 4.26
C GLY A 219 -12.34 -5.88 3.75
N LEU A 220 -12.08 -6.62 2.67
CA LEU A 220 -10.78 -6.65 2.01
C LEU A 220 -10.70 -5.54 0.96
N TRP A 221 -9.52 -4.98 0.73
CA TRP A 221 -9.35 -3.87 -0.21
C TRP A 221 -9.76 -4.23 -1.65
N PHE A 222 -9.67 -5.51 -2.04
CA PHE A 222 -10.07 -6.03 -3.35
C PHE A 222 -11.46 -6.69 -3.39
N GLU A 223 -12.11 -6.84 -2.24
CA GLU A 223 -13.51 -7.30 -2.09
C GLU A 223 -14.25 -6.35 -1.13
N PRO A 224 -14.47 -5.09 -1.56
CA PRO A 224 -15.10 -4.08 -0.71
C PRO A 224 -16.55 -4.46 -0.38
N ARG A 225 -16.97 -4.20 0.87
CA ARG A 225 -18.34 -4.43 1.36
C ARG A 225 -19.21 -3.19 1.33
#